data_AF-A0A7C6ZMP7-F1
#
_entry.id   AF-A0A7C6ZMP7-F1
#
_cell.length_a   1.000
_cell.length_b   1.000
_cell.length_c   1.000
_cell.angle_alpha   90.00
_cell.angle_beta   90.00
_cell.angle_gamma   90.00
#
_symmetry.space_group_name_H-M   'P 1'
#
loop_
_entity.id
_entity.type
_entity.pdbx_description
1 polymer ?
#
loop_
_entity_poly.entity_id
_entity_poly.type
_entity_poly.pdbx_seq_one_letter_code
_entity_poly.pdbx_strand_id
1 'polypeptide(L)'
;MAKSRPIVAIVGRPNVGKSTLFNRIIQKRLAVVEETPGVTRDRIYSAASWRGREFLLVDTGGIDPYADPDQGIPGKTRQQAEIAIAESDVVLFVVDGRDGITDLDRDIANILRKTQKPIILAVNKLENRAGRGDLEFYELGLGDPLPISALHGTGTGDLLDEVVKHLPEETPAGPPADADTGPKIAVVGRPNVGKSSLVNAILGEPRTIVTDIPGTTVDSIDTEFRRDGRPFVIIDTAGIRRKARVESPVERYSVMRAVRAIERADVAVLVLDATTGPTEQDAKIGGLIHEAGRGCVIAVNKWDLAKSLGINALEFEKATRARMLFLDYAPVIFISARTGRNIGALLETVEAIAHVVKKEIPTSQLNSLIEDVTARVPPPTRKGKVLKLYYATQVGTRPPTFILFVNNPELMHFSYLRYLENEIRKAFGFQGTRVLLLARPRS
;
A
#
# COMPACT_ATOMS: atom_id res chain seq x y z
N MET A 1 17.66 0.96 -8.79
CA MET A 1 16.26 1.44 -8.69
C MET A 1 15.51 0.58 -7.68
N ALA A 2 14.67 1.16 -6.81
CA ALA A 2 13.81 0.36 -5.95
C ALA A 2 12.72 -0.29 -6.82
N LYS A 3 12.84 -1.59 -7.09
CA LYS A 3 11.79 -2.38 -7.75
C LYS A 3 10.61 -2.50 -6.79
N SER A 4 9.38 -2.49 -7.30
CA SER A 4 8.20 -2.75 -6.46
C SER A 4 8.34 -4.10 -5.77
N ARG A 5 7.94 -4.19 -4.50
CA ARG A 5 7.93 -5.46 -3.76
C ARG A 5 7.22 -6.55 -4.58
N PRO A 6 7.74 -7.78 -4.60
CA PRO A 6 7.02 -8.92 -5.18
C PRO A 6 5.65 -9.10 -4.53
N ILE A 7 4.71 -9.67 -5.27
CA ILE A 7 3.32 -9.82 -4.84
C ILE A 7 2.97 -11.30 -4.76
N VAL A 8 2.45 -11.74 -3.61
CA VAL A 8 2.01 -13.10 -3.36
C VAL A 8 0.50 -13.07 -3.16
N ALA A 9 -0.25 -13.77 -4.00
CA ALA A 9 -1.71 -13.83 -3.88
C ALA A 9 -2.17 -15.16 -3.27
N ILE A 10 -3.04 -15.10 -2.26
CA ILE A 10 -3.67 -16.27 -1.65
C ILE A 10 -4.99 -16.53 -2.36
N VAL A 11 -5.09 -17.68 -3.04
CA VAL A 11 -6.25 -18.13 -3.81
C VAL A 11 -6.82 -19.39 -3.21
N GLY A 12 -8.12 -19.61 -3.37
CA GLY A 12 -8.79 -20.84 -2.95
C GLY A 12 -10.28 -20.62 -2.80
N ARG A 13 -11.06 -21.71 -2.76
CA ARG A 13 -12.50 -21.61 -2.54
C ARG A 13 -12.85 -20.97 -1.17
N PRO A 14 -14.09 -20.54 -0.93
CA PRO A 14 -14.50 -20.04 0.38
C PRO A 14 -14.21 -21.05 1.51
N ASN A 15 -13.94 -20.53 2.72
CA ASN A 15 -13.78 -21.30 3.96
C ASN A 15 -12.57 -22.26 4.08
N VAL A 16 -11.65 -22.30 3.10
CA VAL A 16 -10.38 -23.07 3.20
C VAL A 16 -9.37 -22.50 4.20
N GLY A 17 -9.64 -21.31 4.75
CA GLY A 17 -8.77 -20.65 5.75
C GLY A 17 -7.77 -19.64 5.19
N LYS A 18 -8.03 -19.06 4.00
CA LYS A 18 -7.21 -18.00 3.39
C LYS A 18 -6.93 -16.83 4.34
N SER A 19 -7.98 -16.25 4.92
CA SER A 19 -7.84 -15.08 5.81
C SER A 19 -7.14 -15.43 7.13
N THR A 20 -7.28 -16.67 7.62
CA THR A 20 -6.50 -17.16 8.78
C THR A 20 -5.01 -17.21 8.44
N LEU A 21 -4.66 -17.72 7.26
CA LEU A 21 -3.28 -17.79 6.78
C LEU A 21 -2.70 -16.40 6.53
N PHE A 22 -3.47 -15.53 5.87
CA PHE A 22 -3.13 -14.12 5.65
C PHE A 22 -2.77 -13.41 6.96
N ASN A 23 -3.67 -13.46 7.94
CA ASN A 23 -3.46 -12.85 9.25
C ASN A 23 -2.23 -13.44 9.95
N ARG A 24 -2.01 -14.76 9.88
CA ARG A 24 -0.84 -15.39 10.49
C ARG A 24 0.47 -14.90 9.89
N ILE A 25 0.55 -14.77 8.56
CA ILE A 25 1.75 -14.31 7.87
C ILE A 25 2.06 -12.85 8.27
N ILE A 26 1.03 -12.00 8.37
CA ILE A 26 1.17 -10.59 8.75
C ILE A 26 1.50 -10.42 10.24
N GLN A 27 0.89 -11.22 11.12
CA GLN A 27 1.05 -11.11 12.58
C GLN A 27 2.47 -11.36 13.07
N LYS A 28 3.33 -12.08 12.32
CA LYS A 28 4.76 -12.22 12.65
C LYS A 28 5.53 -10.88 12.69
N ARG A 29 4.94 -9.77 12.22
CA ARG A 29 5.53 -8.42 12.26
C ARG A 29 5.08 -7.56 13.46
N LEU A 30 4.11 -7.99 14.27
CA LEU A 30 3.52 -7.16 15.32
C LEU A 30 4.33 -7.18 16.63
N ALA A 31 5.49 -6.52 16.62
CA ALA A 31 5.98 -5.85 17.83
C ALA A 31 5.43 -4.41 17.83
N VAL A 32 4.17 -4.27 18.23
CA VAL A 32 3.47 -3.01 18.57
C VAL A 32 3.44 -1.96 17.43
N VAL A 33 2.56 -2.18 16.46
CA VAL A 33 1.91 -1.10 15.69
C VAL A 33 0.41 -1.36 15.77
N GLU A 34 -0.28 -0.67 16.68
CA GLU A 34 -1.74 -0.73 16.75
C GLU A 34 -2.37 -0.20 15.45
N GLU A 35 -3.50 -0.79 15.07
CA GLU A 35 -4.27 -0.46 13.87
C GLU A 35 -4.59 1.03 13.84
N THR A 36 -4.33 1.71 12.71
CA THR A 36 -4.72 3.12 12.56
C THR A 36 -6.24 3.22 12.41
N PRO A 37 -6.96 3.88 13.33
CA PRO A 37 -8.40 4.08 13.21
C PRO A 37 -8.76 4.75 11.87
N GLY A 38 -9.66 4.14 11.11
CA GLY A 38 -10.12 4.65 9.82
C GLY A 38 -9.57 3.92 8.59
N VAL A 39 -8.57 3.04 8.74
CA VAL A 39 -8.18 2.10 7.68
C VAL A 39 -9.10 0.88 7.77
N THR A 40 -9.84 0.58 6.71
CA THR A 40 -10.79 -0.56 6.67
C THR A 40 -10.09 -1.89 6.97
N ARG A 41 -10.79 -2.79 7.66
CA ARG A 41 -10.33 -4.17 7.93
C ARG A 41 -10.18 -5.02 6.65
N ASP A 42 -10.72 -4.56 5.54
CA ASP A 42 -10.56 -5.13 4.20
C ASP A 42 -9.16 -4.81 3.65
N ARG A 43 -8.11 -5.23 4.37
CA ARG A 43 -6.72 -5.08 3.94
C ARG A 43 -6.48 -6.05 2.79
N ILE A 44 -6.73 -5.56 1.58
CA ILE A 44 -6.55 -6.35 0.36
C ILE A 44 -5.06 -6.66 0.15
N TYR A 45 -4.17 -5.73 0.50
CA TYR A 45 -2.72 -5.85 0.38
C TYR A 45 -2.07 -5.65 1.74
N SER A 46 -1.02 -6.39 2.05
CA SER A 46 -0.26 -6.18 3.30
C SER A 46 1.20 -6.58 3.14
N ALA A 47 2.11 -5.75 3.65
CA ALA A 47 3.54 -6.05 3.60
C ALA A 47 3.90 -7.16 4.59
N ALA A 48 4.52 -8.22 4.07
CA ALA A 48 5.07 -9.34 4.80
C ALA A 48 6.59 -9.43 4.58
N SER A 49 7.30 -10.05 5.53
CA SER A 49 8.73 -10.34 5.39
C SER A 49 9.01 -11.73 5.94
N TRP A 50 9.88 -12.46 5.25
CA TRP A 50 10.36 -13.76 5.68
C TRP A 50 11.83 -13.91 5.31
N ARG A 51 12.67 -14.26 6.31
CA ARG A 51 14.13 -14.36 6.16
C ARG A 51 14.78 -13.13 5.49
N GLY A 52 14.29 -11.93 5.82
CA GLY A 52 14.78 -10.67 5.27
C GLY A 52 14.22 -10.29 3.90
N ARG A 53 13.51 -11.19 3.21
CA ARG A 53 12.88 -10.91 1.91
C ARG A 53 11.51 -10.29 2.13
N GLU A 54 11.27 -9.11 1.56
CA GLU A 54 9.98 -8.40 1.66
C GLU A 54 9.09 -8.67 0.46
N PHE A 55 7.79 -8.84 0.70
CA PHE A 55 6.77 -9.00 -0.34
C PHE A 55 5.42 -8.44 0.13
N LEU A 56 4.52 -8.16 -0.81
CA LEU A 56 3.13 -7.85 -0.51
C LEU A 56 2.31 -9.13 -0.60
N LEU A 57 1.52 -9.40 0.44
CA LEU A 57 0.57 -10.49 0.49
C LEU A 57 -0.83 -9.96 0.18
N VAL A 58 -1.60 -10.72 -0.60
CA VAL A 58 -2.94 -10.33 -1.05
C VAL A 58 -3.95 -11.44 -0.77
N ASP A 59 -5.05 -11.13 -0.08
CA ASP A 59 -6.18 -12.06 0.08
C ASP A 59 -7.21 -11.83 -1.03
N THR A 60 -7.32 -12.77 -1.96
CA THR A 60 -8.19 -12.62 -3.13
C THR A 60 -9.66 -12.73 -2.80
N GLY A 61 -10.00 -13.20 -1.59
CA GLY A 61 -11.36 -13.12 -1.06
C GLY A 61 -11.86 -11.68 -0.87
N GLY A 62 -10.94 -10.71 -0.73
CA GLY A 62 -11.25 -9.28 -0.55
C GLY A 62 -11.12 -8.39 -1.79
N ILE A 63 -10.58 -8.89 -2.91
CA ILE A 63 -10.27 -8.08 -4.12
C ILE A 63 -11.49 -7.86 -5.03
N ASP A 64 -12.72 -8.18 -4.64
CA ASP A 64 -13.89 -8.01 -5.52
C ASP A 64 -14.80 -6.82 -5.13
N PRO A 65 -14.38 -5.56 -5.39
CA PRO A 65 -15.24 -4.39 -5.23
C PRO A 65 -16.27 -4.25 -6.36
N TYR A 66 -16.25 -5.15 -7.36
CA TYR A 66 -17.11 -5.13 -8.54
C TYR A 66 -17.91 -6.43 -8.70
N ALA A 67 -18.10 -7.16 -7.60
CA ALA A 67 -18.81 -8.43 -7.59
C ALA A 67 -20.21 -8.19 -8.12
N ASP A 68 -20.48 -8.70 -9.33
CA ASP A 68 -21.84 -8.73 -9.85
C ASP A 68 -22.68 -9.57 -8.87
N PRO A 69 -23.72 -8.99 -8.23
CA PRO A 69 -24.58 -9.72 -7.31
C PRO A 69 -25.20 -10.97 -7.95
N ASP A 70 -25.37 -10.95 -9.28
CA ASP A 70 -26.01 -12.00 -10.06
C ASP A 70 -25.07 -13.16 -10.40
N GLN A 71 -23.75 -13.01 -10.18
CA GLN A 71 -22.81 -14.12 -10.34
C GLN A 71 -22.82 -15.01 -9.08
N GLY A 72 -23.27 -16.25 -9.24
CA GLY A 72 -23.19 -17.27 -8.19
C GLY A 72 -21.75 -17.49 -7.68
N ILE A 73 -21.62 -18.14 -6.51
CA ILE A 73 -20.34 -18.43 -5.83
C ILE A 73 -19.25 -19.01 -6.77
N PRO A 74 -19.56 -19.93 -7.72
CA PRO A 74 -18.55 -20.44 -8.65
C PRO A 74 -17.94 -19.37 -9.58
N GLY A 75 -18.77 -18.45 -10.10
CA GLY A 75 -18.33 -17.37 -10.98
C GLY A 75 -17.38 -16.39 -10.27
N LYS A 76 -17.71 -16.04 -9.02
CA LYS A 76 -16.87 -15.19 -8.17
C LYS A 76 -15.52 -15.83 -7.85
N THR A 77 -15.51 -17.12 -7.53
CA THR A 77 -14.28 -17.84 -7.16
C THR A 77 -13.31 -17.95 -8.34
N ARG A 78 -13.82 -18.27 -9.53
CA ARG A 78 -13.03 -18.29 -10.78
C ARG A 78 -12.42 -16.94 -11.09
N GLN A 79 -13.22 -15.89 -10.97
CA GLN A 79 -12.78 -14.52 -11.22
C GLN A 79 -11.68 -14.07 -10.25
N GLN A 80 -11.80 -14.41 -8.96
CA GLN A 80 -10.75 -14.16 -7.97
C GLN A 80 -9.44 -14.86 -8.32
N ALA A 81 -9.49 -16.09 -8.82
CA ALA A 81 -8.29 -16.81 -9.27
C ALA A 81 -7.64 -16.13 -10.49
N GLU A 82 -8.43 -15.72 -11.49
CA GLU A 82 -7.91 -14.99 -12.66
C GLU A 82 -7.27 -13.65 -12.28
N ILE A 83 -7.90 -12.90 -11.36
CA ILE A 83 -7.32 -11.67 -10.79
C ILE A 83 -6.01 -12.00 -10.08
N ALA A 84 -6.00 -12.96 -9.15
CA ALA A 84 -4.79 -13.34 -8.43
C ALA A 84 -3.61 -13.70 -9.34
N ILE A 85 -3.87 -14.46 -10.40
CA ILE A 85 -2.88 -14.83 -11.41
C ILE A 85 -2.36 -13.60 -12.12
N ALA A 86 -3.24 -12.70 -12.55
CA ALA A 86 -2.82 -11.46 -13.20
C ALA A 86 -1.95 -10.58 -12.28
N GLU A 87 -2.32 -10.52 -11.00
CA GLU A 87 -1.81 -9.54 -10.04
C GLU A 87 -0.54 -9.98 -9.31
N SER A 88 -0.34 -11.28 -9.07
CA SER A 88 0.80 -11.77 -8.27
C SER A 88 2.03 -12.13 -9.09
N ASP A 89 3.19 -12.18 -8.46
CA ASP A 89 4.40 -12.82 -8.99
C ASP A 89 4.46 -14.30 -8.58
N VAL A 90 3.85 -14.66 -7.43
CA VAL A 90 3.68 -16.04 -6.94
C VAL A 90 2.24 -16.26 -6.47
N VAL A 91 1.63 -17.38 -6.85
CA VAL A 91 0.28 -17.75 -6.40
C VAL A 91 0.35 -18.82 -5.31
N LEU A 92 -0.26 -18.55 -4.16
CA LEU A 92 -0.46 -19.49 -3.08
C LEU A 92 -1.88 -20.06 -3.16
N PHE A 93 -2.03 -21.28 -3.66
CA PHE A 93 -3.34 -21.94 -3.78
C PHE A 93 -3.61 -22.78 -2.53
N VAL A 94 -4.62 -22.37 -1.76
CA VAL A 94 -4.99 -22.99 -0.49
C VAL A 94 -6.23 -23.86 -0.67
N VAL A 95 -6.11 -25.13 -0.28
CA VAL A 95 -7.20 -26.10 -0.24
C VAL A 95 -7.44 -26.59 1.19
N ASP A 96 -8.58 -27.21 1.44
CA ASP A 96 -8.94 -27.75 2.77
C ASP A 96 -8.63 -29.24 2.85
N GLY A 97 -7.69 -29.62 3.71
CA GLY A 97 -7.27 -31.00 3.94
C GLY A 97 -8.29 -31.86 4.70
N ARG A 98 -9.34 -31.28 5.29
CA ARG A 98 -10.41 -32.02 5.95
C ARG A 98 -11.52 -32.41 4.98
N ASP A 99 -11.87 -31.50 4.08
CA ASP A 99 -12.94 -31.68 3.09
C ASP A 99 -12.45 -32.45 1.85
N GLY A 100 -11.12 -32.50 1.61
CA GLY A 100 -10.55 -33.06 0.39
C GLY A 100 -10.69 -32.13 -0.82
N ILE A 101 -10.44 -32.67 -2.02
CA ILE A 101 -10.60 -31.93 -3.29
C ILE A 101 -12.08 -31.79 -3.65
N THR A 102 -12.50 -30.55 -3.93
CA THR A 102 -13.83 -30.26 -4.48
C THR A 102 -13.76 -29.87 -5.97
N ASP A 103 -14.90 -29.85 -6.66
CA ASP A 103 -14.97 -29.39 -8.06
C ASP A 103 -14.53 -27.93 -8.24
N LEU A 104 -14.80 -27.07 -7.24
CA LEU A 104 -14.29 -25.70 -7.24
C LEU A 104 -12.75 -25.67 -7.17
N ASP A 105 -12.14 -26.58 -6.41
CA ASP A 105 -10.68 -26.67 -6.33
C ASP A 105 -10.09 -27.15 -7.67
N ARG A 106 -10.77 -28.11 -8.35
CA ARG A 106 -10.40 -28.56 -9.70
C ARG A 106 -10.51 -27.44 -10.73
N ASP A 107 -11.58 -26.66 -10.69
CA ASP A 107 -11.80 -25.52 -11.59
C ASP A 107 -10.73 -24.45 -11.40
N ILE A 108 -10.42 -24.08 -10.15
CA ILE A 108 -9.35 -23.14 -9.84
C ILE A 108 -8.01 -23.69 -10.32
N ALA A 109 -7.70 -24.97 -10.05
CA ALA A 109 -6.46 -25.60 -10.50
C ALA A 109 -6.34 -25.60 -12.03
N ASN A 110 -7.43 -25.84 -12.77
CA ASN A 110 -7.46 -25.78 -14.23
C ASN A 110 -7.15 -24.37 -14.77
N ILE A 111 -7.54 -23.32 -14.06
CA ILE A 111 -7.22 -21.92 -14.41
C ILE A 111 -5.75 -21.65 -14.10
N LEU A 112 -5.29 -22.05 -12.90
CA LEU A 112 -3.92 -21.86 -12.45
C LEU A 112 -2.92 -22.57 -13.36
N ARG A 113 -3.19 -23.81 -13.80
CA ARG A 113 -2.31 -24.55 -14.73
C ARG A 113 -2.03 -23.85 -16.05
N LYS A 114 -2.85 -22.86 -16.45
CA LYS A 114 -2.65 -22.09 -17.69
C LYS A 114 -1.64 -20.96 -17.52
N THR A 115 -1.25 -20.60 -16.30
CA THR A 115 -0.24 -19.58 -16.04
C THR A 115 1.18 -20.16 -16.07
N GLN A 116 2.15 -19.33 -16.42
CA GLN A 116 3.58 -19.63 -16.31
C GLN A 116 4.18 -19.17 -14.96
N LYS A 117 3.35 -18.60 -14.08
CA LYS A 117 3.80 -18.11 -12.77
C LYS A 117 3.95 -19.26 -11.78
N PRO A 118 4.91 -19.18 -10.83
CA PRO A 118 5.04 -20.16 -9.76
C PRO A 118 3.74 -20.28 -8.96
N ILE A 119 3.28 -21.52 -8.76
CA ILE A 119 2.11 -21.86 -7.96
C ILE A 119 2.57 -22.78 -6.84
N ILE A 120 2.17 -22.45 -5.62
CA ILE A 120 2.46 -23.24 -4.42
C ILE A 120 1.14 -23.74 -3.88
N LEU A 121 0.98 -25.07 -3.82
CA LEU A 121 -0.21 -25.72 -3.28
C LEU A 121 -0.05 -25.91 -1.77
N ALA A 122 -0.95 -25.30 -0.99
CA ALA A 122 -0.99 -25.43 0.45
C ALA A 122 -2.27 -26.14 0.91
N VAL A 123 -2.10 -27.28 1.57
CA VAL A 123 -3.22 -28.06 2.11
C VAL A 123 -3.41 -27.68 3.57
N ASN A 124 -4.43 -26.85 3.84
CA ASN A 124 -4.67 -26.28 5.15
C ASN A 124 -5.53 -27.21 6.03
N LYS A 125 -5.54 -26.96 7.35
CA LYS A 125 -6.31 -27.72 8.37
C LYS A 125 -5.86 -29.18 8.51
N LEU A 126 -4.57 -29.44 8.32
CA LEU A 126 -3.93 -30.74 8.57
C LEU A 126 -3.25 -30.79 9.94
N GLU A 127 -3.97 -30.47 11.01
CA GLU A 127 -3.40 -30.52 12.38
C GLU A 127 -3.04 -31.93 12.87
N ASN A 128 -3.66 -32.99 12.34
CA ASN A 128 -3.56 -34.36 12.90
C ASN A 128 -3.21 -35.46 11.87
N ARG A 129 -2.80 -35.11 10.64
CA ARG A 129 -2.45 -36.10 9.60
C ARG A 129 -0.97 -36.03 9.25
N ALA A 130 -0.14 -36.72 10.02
CA ALA A 130 1.23 -36.98 9.62
C ALA A 130 1.24 -38.02 8.47
N GLY A 131 1.47 -37.55 7.23
CA GLY A 131 2.07 -38.35 6.16
C GLY A 131 1.17 -39.24 5.29
N ARG A 132 -0.16 -39.11 5.31
CA ARG A 132 -1.06 -39.87 4.39
C ARG A 132 -2.20 -39.09 3.75
N GLY A 133 -2.38 -37.81 4.08
CA GLY A 133 -3.45 -36.97 3.52
C GLY A 133 -3.12 -36.37 2.15
N ASP A 134 -1.89 -36.53 1.66
CA ASP A 134 -1.35 -35.68 0.59
C ASP A 134 -1.53 -36.27 -0.81
N LEU A 135 -1.71 -37.60 -0.93
CA LEU A 135 -1.74 -38.29 -2.23
C LEU A 135 -2.87 -37.82 -3.14
N GLU A 136 -4.06 -37.53 -2.59
CA GLU A 136 -5.19 -37.05 -3.38
C GLU A 136 -4.89 -35.67 -3.99
N PHE A 137 -4.18 -34.79 -3.28
CA PHE A 137 -3.89 -33.42 -3.72
C PHE A 137 -2.93 -33.34 -4.91
N TYR A 138 -2.17 -34.40 -5.19
CA TYR A 138 -1.39 -34.50 -6.43
C TYR A 138 -2.27 -34.54 -7.70
N GLU A 139 -3.55 -34.97 -7.60
CA GLU A 139 -4.51 -34.96 -8.72
C GLU A 139 -4.69 -33.54 -9.31
N LEU A 140 -4.47 -32.49 -8.50
CA LEU A 140 -4.58 -31.11 -8.96
C LEU A 140 -3.50 -30.73 -9.99
N GLY A 141 -2.38 -31.47 -10.04
CA GLY A 141 -1.31 -31.27 -11.00
C GLY A 141 -0.54 -29.96 -10.82
N LEU A 142 -0.33 -29.52 -9.57
CA LEU A 142 0.27 -28.24 -9.21
C LEU A 142 1.57 -28.38 -8.39
N GLY A 143 2.28 -29.50 -8.57
CA GLY A 143 3.49 -29.81 -7.80
C GLY A 143 3.20 -30.44 -6.44
N ASP A 144 4.19 -30.40 -5.55
CA ASP A 144 4.13 -31.06 -4.25
C ASP A 144 3.24 -30.27 -3.27
N PRO A 145 2.16 -30.88 -2.72
CA PRO A 145 1.30 -30.23 -1.75
C PRO A 145 2.03 -30.03 -0.41
N LEU A 146 2.00 -28.80 0.10
CA LEU A 146 2.57 -28.44 1.40
C LEU A 146 1.49 -28.50 2.50
N PRO A 147 1.61 -29.42 3.47
CA PRO A 147 0.64 -29.53 4.56
C PRO A 147 0.85 -28.39 5.57
N ILE A 148 -0.22 -27.67 5.88
CA ILE A 148 -0.18 -26.56 6.85
C ILE A 148 -1.35 -26.59 7.83
N SER A 149 -1.15 -25.93 8.97
CA SER A 149 -2.24 -25.47 9.81
C SER A 149 -2.12 -23.95 10.00
N ALA A 150 -2.91 -23.19 9.26
CA ALA A 150 -2.97 -21.74 9.41
C ALA A 150 -3.46 -21.32 10.80
N LEU A 151 -4.25 -22.16 11.49
CA LEU A 151 -4.73 -21.86 12.84
C LEU A 151 -3.64 -22.07 13.90
N HIS A 152 -2.88 -23.17 13.82
CA HIS A 152 -1.87 -23.53 14.82
C HIS A 152 -0.44 -23.09 14.46
N GLY A 153 -0.19 -22.77 13.19
CA GLY A 153 1.09 -22.30 12.67
C GLY A 153 2.00 -23.38 12.09
N THR A 154 1.66 -24.66 12.25
CA THR A 154 2.42 -25.79 11.71
C THR A 154 2.56 -25.71 10.19
N GLY A 155 3.75 -26.00 9.64
CA GLY A 155 4.05 -25.99 8.20
C GLY A 155 4.11 -24.59 7.55
N THR A 156 3.69 -23.53 8.23
CA THR A 156 3.69 -22.17 7.65
C THR A 156 5.09 -21.59 7.45
N GLY A 157 6.11 -22.09 8.16
CA GLY A 157 7.50 -21.73 7.93
C GLY A 157 8.03 -22.30 6.61
N ASP A 158 7.84 -23.60 6.39
CA ASP A 158 8.25 -24.29 5.17
C ASP A 158 7.51 -23.74 3.94
N LEU A 159 6.23 -23.39 4.11
CA LEU A 159 5.46 -22.69 3.08
C LEU A 159 6.10 -21.36 2.69
N LEU A 160 6.49 -20.55 3.66
CA LEU A 160 7.10 -19.25 3.41
C LEU A 160 8.53 -19.38 2.85
N ASP A 161 9.26 -20.42 3.24
CA ASP A 161 10.54 -20.77 2.62
C ASP A 161 10.35 -21.04 1.13
N GLU A 162 9.32 -21.81 0.75
CA GLU A 162 9.01 -22.08 -0.65
C GLU A 162 8.58 -20.82 -1.40
N VAL A 163 7.70 -20.00 -0.81
CA VAL A 163 7.29 -18.70 -1.39
C VAL A 163 8.50 -17.85 -1.76
N VAL A 164 9.43 -17.69 -0.82
CA VAL A 164 10.60 -16.81 -0.99
C VAL A 164 11.58 -17.32 -2.06
N LYS A 165 11.66 -18.64 -2.30
CA LYS A 165 12.47 -19.21 -3.39
C LYS A 165 11.98 -18.79 -4.78
N HIS A 166 10.65 -18.67 -4.93
CA HIS A 166 10.01 -18.32 -6.20
C HIS A 166 9.78 -16.83 -6.38
N LEU A 167 10.01 -16.01 -5.35
CA LEU A 167 9.97 -14.56 -5.50
C LEU A 167 11.07 -14.11 -6.47
N PRO A 168 10.77 -13.18 -7.41
CA PRO A 168 11.78 -12.55 -8.25
C PRO A 168 12.99 -12.11 -7.44
N GLU A 169 14.20 -12.31 -7.99
CA GLU A 169 15.44 -11.93 -7.30
C GLU A 169 15.37 -10.48 -6.83
N GLU A 170 15.81 -10.26 -5.59
CA GLU A 170 16.09 -8.92 -5.12
C GLU A 170 17.26 -8.39 -5.94
N THR A 171 16.94 -7.60 -6.96
CA THR A 171 17.97 -6.75 -7.55
C THR A 171 18.40 -5.81 -6.43
N PRO A 172 19.69 -5.79 -6.05
CA PRO A 172 20.16 -4.84 -5.05
C PRO A 172 19.58 -3.48 -5.40
N ALA A 173 19.12 -2.72 -4.40
CA ALA A 173 18.90 -1.31 -4.61
C ALA A 173 20.20 -0.81 -5.22
N GLY A 174 20.17 -0.53 -6.54
CA GLY A 174 21.33 0.04 -7.22
C GLY A 174 21.81 1.26 -6.42
N PRO A 175 23.04 1.75 -6.68
CA PRO A 175 23.56 2.94 -6.00
C PRO A 175 22.44 3.97 -5.84
N PRO A 176 22.32 4.60 -4.64
CA PRO A 176 21.21 5.49 -4.31
C PRO A 176 20.90 6.32 -5.53
N ALA A 177 19.66 6.20 -6.03
CA ALA A 177 19.24 6.74 -7.32
C ALA A 177 19.93 8.08 -7.53
N ASP A 178 20.68 8.21 -8.64
CA ASP A 178 21.47 9.40 -8.93
C ASP A 178 20.68 10.62 -8.48
N ALA A 179 21.32 11.48 -7.70
CA ALA A 179 20.72 12.68 -7.12
C ALA A 179 20.01 13.57 -8.15
N ASP A 180 20.21 13.28 -9.44
CA ASP A 180 19.72 13.96 -10.62
C ASP A 180 18.37 13.44 -11.16
N THR A 181 17.76 12.39 -10.57
CA THR A 181 16.48 11.82 -11.08
C THR A 181 15.22 12.49 -10.54
N GLY A 182 15.32 13.32 -9.49
CA GLY A 182 14.20 14.11 -8.98
C GLY A 182 13.07 13.31 -8.29
N PRO A 183 12.00 13.96 -7.80
CA PRO A 183 10.89 13.28 -7.13
C PRO A 183 10.12 12.34 -8.05
N LYS A 184 9.85 11.12 -7.57
CA LYS A 184 9.00 10.14 -8.26
C LYS A 184 7.54 10.29 -7.82
N ILE A 185 6.64 10.50 -8.77
CA ILE A 185 5.24 10.84 -8.54
C ILE A 185 4.34 9.75 -9.11
N ALA A 186 3.45 9.18 -8.29
CA ALA A 186 2.37 8.33 -8.77
C ALA A 186 1.04 9.09 -8.77
N VAL A 187 0.35 9.17 -9.92
CA VAL A 187 -0.98 9.77 -10.02
C VAL A 187 -2.04 8.67 -9.93
N VAL A 188 -2.72 8.59 -8.80
CA VAL A 188 -3.66 7.51 -8.46
C VAL A 188 -5.05 8.05 -8.12
N GLY A 189 -6.06 7.20 -8.16
CA GLY A 189 -7.46 7.58 -7.94
C GLY A 189 -8.41 6.75 -8.80
N ARG A 190 -9.70 6.85 -8.50
CA ARG A 190 -10.75 6.11 -9.22
C ARG A 190 -10.79 6.34 -10.72
N PRO A 191 -11.46 5.46 -11.50
CA PRO A 191 -11.78 5.74 -12.90
C PRO A 191 -12.44 7.12 -13.07
N ASN A 192 -12.17 7.80 -14.19
CA ASN A 192 -12.84 9.04 -14.62
C ASN A 192 -12.69 10.29 -13.73
N VAL A 193 -11.90 10.25 -12.64
CA VAL A 193 -11.55 11.43 -11.83
C VAL A 193 -10.63 12.45 -12.53
N GLY A 194 -10.12 12.10 -13.73
CA GLY A 194 -9.29 12.98 -14.56
C GLY A 194 -7.78 12.82 -14.38
N LYS A 195 -7.30 11.64 -13.98
CA LYS A 195 -5.85 11.32 -13.88
C LYS A 195 -5.08 11.60 -15.17
N SER A 196 -5.62 11.17 -16.32
CA SER A 196 -4.97 11.38 -17.63
C SER A 196 -4.94 12.83 -18.04
N SER A 197 -6.03 13.56 -17.78
CA SER A 197 -6.06 15.01 -17.97
C SER A 197 -5.03 15.70 -17.08
N LEU A 198 -4.88 15.27 -15.82
CA LEU A 198 -3.90 15.83 -14.90
C LEU A 198 -2.46 15.60 -15.38
N VAL A 199 -2.12 14.38 -15.78
CA VAL A 199 -0.78 14.08 -16.31
C VAL A 199 -0.49 14.92 -17.55
N ASN A 200 -1.43 15.04 -18.47
CA ASN A 200 -1.24 15.89 -19.65
C ASN A 200 -1.11 17.37 -19.30
N ALA A 201 -1.87 17.86 -18.31
CA ALA A 201 -1.78 19.24 -17.84
C ALA A 201 -0.43 19.54 -17.19
N ILE A 202 0.13 18.59 -16.43
CA ILE A 202 1.48 18.69 -15.86
C ILE A 202 2.54 18.76 -16.97
N LEU A 203 2.45 17.86 -17.94
CA LEU A 203 3.43 17.77 -19.04
C LEU A 203 3.32 18.91 -20.05
N GLY A 204 2.15 19.55 -20.15
CA GLY A 204 1.89 20.70 -21.03
C GLY A 204 2.00 22.06 -20.34
N GLU A 205 2.40 22.11 -19.07
CA GLU A 205 2.58 23.37 -18.35
C GLU A 205 3.75 24.18 -18.95
N PRO A 206 3.67 25.53 -19.07
CA PRO A 206 4.67 26.33 -19.77
C PRO A 206 6.12 26.17 -19.26
N ARG A 207 6.29 25.75 -18.00
CA ARG A 207 7.58 25.58 -17.33
C ARG A 207 8.09 24.13 -17.37
N THR A 208 7.32 23.23 -17.97
CA THR A 208 7.62 21.80 -18.03
C THR A 208 8.26 21.46 -19.37
N ILE A 209 9.40 20.78 -19.33
CA ILE A 209 10.10 20.25 -20.51
C ILE A 209 10.20 18.74 -20.36
N VAL A 210 9.65 17.99 -21.31
CA VAL A 210 9.74 16.52 -21.34
C VAL A 210 11.13 16.14 -21.86
N THR A 211 11.80 15.21 -21.16
CA THR A 211 13.11 14.71 -21.57
C THR A 211 12.96 13.41 -22.33
N ASP A 212 13.15 13.46 -23.65
CA ASP A 212 13.21 12.28 -24.51
C ASP A 212 14.64 11.72 -24.50
N ILE A 213 15.12 11.17 -23.38
CA ILE A 213 16.42 10.46 -23.35
C ILE A 213 16.14 8.97 -23.62
N PRO A 214 16.24 8.49 -24.86
CA PRO A 214 16.16 7.06 -25.15
C PRO A 214 17.39 6.36 -24.57
N GLY A 215 17.20 5.41 -23.65
CA GLY A 215 18.22 4.39 -23.37
C GLY A 215 18.72 4.20 -21.94
N THR A 216 18.10 4.73 -20.88
CA THR A 216 18.58 4.47 -19.51
C THR A 216 17.53 3.78 -18.63
N THR A 217 17.69 2.47 -18.49
CA THR A 217 17.12 1.54 -17.48
C THR A 217 15.63 1.14 -17.58
N VAL A 218 15.38 0.10 -18.38
CA VAL A 218 14.41 -1.04 -18.28
C VAL A 218 12.91 -0.79 -18.09
N ASP A 219 12.43 0.34 -17.56
CA ASP A 219 10.98 0.58 -17.41
C ASP A 219 10.49 1.66 -18.40
N SER A 220 10.21 1.27 -19.65
CA SER A 220 9.74 2.13 -20.76
C SER A 220 8.32 2.73 -20.59
N ILE A 221 7.87 2.94 -19.35
CA ILE A 221 6.49 3.23 -18.97
C ILE A 221 6.39 4.52 -18.14
N ASP A 222 7.50 4.99 -17.55
CA ASP A 222 7.55 6.22 -16.77
C ASP A 222 7.84 7.43 -17.68
N THR A 223 7.53 8.64 -17.22
CA THR A 223 7.79 9.88 -17.97
C THR A 223 8.60 10.84 -17.14
N GLU A 224 9.80 11.15 -17.62
CA GLU A 224 10.68 12.14 -17.03
C GLU A 224 10.37 13.54 -17.59
N PHE A 225 10.40 14.54 -16.71
CA PHE A 225 10.22 15.93 -17.09
C PHE A 225 11.01 16.85 -16.17
N ARG A 226 11.33 18.05 -16.65
CA ARG A 226 11.93 19.11 -15.82
C ARG A 226 10.96 20.25 -15.66
N ARG A 227 10.83 20.77 -14.44
CA ARG A 227 10.09 22.00 -14.15
C ARG A 227 11.02 23.00 -13.49
N ASP A 228 11.11 24.21 -14.04
CA ASP A 228 12.03 25.25 -13.55
C ASP A 228 13.48 24.71 -13.42
N GLY A 229 13.88 23.84 -14.37
CA GLY A 229 15.18 23.16 -14.40
C GLY A 229 15.33 21.94 -13.49
N ARG A 230 14.40 21.70 -12.56
CA ARG A 230 14.44 20.59 -11.59
C ARG A 230 13.82 19.32 -12.16
N PRO A 231 14.46 18.15 -12.00
CA PRO A 231 13.97 16.88 -12.52
C PRO A 231 12.77 16.35 -11.73
N PHE A 232 11.87 15.64 -12.42
CA PHE A 232 10.73 14.91 -11.88
C PHE A 232 10.46 13.67 -12.73
N VAL A 233 9.84 12.65 -12.12
CA VAL A 233 9.41 11.44 -12.83
C VAL A 233 7.96 11.13 -12.49
N ILE A 234 7.11 10.98 -13.50
CA ILE A 234 5.76 10.42 -13.33
C ILE A 234 5.81 8.91 -13.59
N ILE A 235 5.40 8.14 -12.60
CA ILE A 235 5.39 6.68 -12.63
C ILE A 235 4.16 6.15 -13.39
N ASP A 236 4.36 5.14 -14.24
CA ASP A 236 3.34 4.40 -14.98
C ASP A 236 2.39 5.28 -15.83
N THR A 237 2.96 6.17 -16.67
CA THR A 237 2.17 7.05 -17.54
C THR A 237 1.53 6.31 -18.72
N ALA A 238 2.09 5.17 -19.15
CA ALA A 238 1.52 4.41 -20.27
C ALA A 238 0.12 3.86 -19.96
N GLY A 239 -0.17 3.50 -18.70
CA GLY A 239 -1.51 3.08 -18.26
C GLY A 239 -2.52 4.23 -18.32
N ILE A 240 -2.05 5.43 -18.00
CA ILE A 240 -2.84 6.66 -18.00
C ILE A 240 -3.13 7.13 -19.44
N ARG A 241 -2.15 7.04 -20.35
CA ARG A 241 -2.31 7.40 -21.78
C ARG A 241 -3.13 6.39 -22.57
N ARG A 242 -3.04 5.09 -22.29
CA ARG A 242 -3.83 4.05 -22.98
C ARG A 242 -5.33 4.14 -22.65
N LYS A 243 -5.71 4.54 -21.42
CA LYS A 243 -7.12 4.75 -21.03
C LYS A 243 -7.79 5.94 -21.73
N ALA A 244 -7.04 6.91 -22.26
CA ALA A 244 -7.62 8.02 -23.03
C ALA A 244 -8.11 7.61 -24.42
N ARG A 245 -7.79 6.39 -24.90
CA ARG A 245 -8.12 5.91 -26.26
C ARG A 245 -8.97 4.63 -26.30
N VAL A 246 -9.22 3.95 -25.17
CA VAL A 246 -9.90 2.64 -25.16
C VAL A 246 -10.88 2.53 -23.98
N GLU A 247 -12.18 2.38 -24.29
CA GLU A 247 -13.20 1.87 -23.38
C GLU A 247 -13.03 0.34 -23.26
N SER A 248 -12.06 -0.12 -22.48
CA SER A 248 -11.84 -1.55 -22.24
C SER A 248 -12.44 -1.95 -20.89
N PRO A 249 -13.13 -3.11 -20.78
CA PRO A 249 -13.82 -3.56 -19.56
C PRO A 249 -12.89 -4.00 -18.43
N VAL A 250 -11.65 -3.49 -18.36
CA VAL A 250 -10.66 -3.96 -17.40
C VAL A 250 -10.26 -2.90 -16.38
N GLU A 251 -11.23 -2.60 -15.51
CA GLU A 251 -10.99 -1.85 -14.28
C GLU A 251 -10.09 -2.60 -13.29
N ARG A 252 -10.07 -3.95 -13.37
CA ARG A 252 -9.32 -4.84 -12.46
C ARG A 252 -7.80 -4.63 -12.50
N TYR A 253 -7.21 -4.50 -13.70
CA TYR A 253 -5.78 -4.16 -13.83
C TYR A 253 -5.42 -2.77 -13.29
N SER A 254 -6.39 -1.91 -12.94
CA SER A 254 -6.12 -0.55 -12.46
C SER A 254 -5.66 -0.48 -11.01
N VAL A 255 -6.05 -1.44 -10.15
CA VAL A 255 -5.71 -1.42 -8.71
C VAL A 255 -4.25 -1.80 -8.53
N MET A 256 -3.82 -2.90 -9.14
CA MET A 256 -2.43 -3.34 -9.10
C MET A 256 -1.43 -2.36 -9.68
N ARG A 257 -1.80 -1.70 -10.78
CA ARG A 257 -0.99 -0.63 -11.34
C ARG A 257 -0.86 0.52 -10.37
N ALA A 258 -1.93 0.87 -9.66
CA ALA A 258 -1.86 1.85 -8.58
C ALA A 258 -0.96 1.38 -7.43
N VAL A 259 -1.07 0.13 -6.95
CA VAL A 259 -0.21 -0.41 -5.89
C VAL A 259 1.26 -0.37 -6.30
N ARG A 260 1.61 -0.87 -7.48
CA ARG A 260 2.98 -0.86 -8.00
C ARG A 260 3.51 0.57 -8.22
N ALA A 261 2.66 1.47 -8.72
CA ALA A 261 3.02 2.88 -8.89
C ALA A 261 3.29 3.55 -7.54
N ILE A 262 2.44 3.32 -6.54
CA ILE A 262 2.60 3.83 -5.16
C ILE A 262 3.91 3.32 -4.56
N GLU A 263 4.21 2.01 -4.66
CA GLU A 263 5.44 1.43 -4.13
C GLU A 263 6.73 1.96 -4.80
N ARG A 264 6.65 2.45 -6.04
CA ARG A 264 7.80 3.03 -6.76
C ARG A 264 7.91 4.55 -6.55
N ALA A 265 6.88 5.21 -6.03
CA ALA A 265 6.83 6.65 -5.87
C ALA A 265 7.45 7.13 -4.54
N ASP A 266 7.93 8.38 -4.54
CA ASP A 266 8.21 9.14 -3.32
C ASP A 266 6.92 9.79 -2.81
N VAL A 267 6.09 10.30 -3.73
CA VAL A 267 4.82 10.99 -3.43
C VAL A 267 3.71 10.48 -4.33
N ALA A 268 2.59 10.09 -3.73
CA ALA A 268 1.36 9.76 -4.44
C ALA A 268 0.43 10.99 -4.46
N VAL A 269 -0.08 11.31 -5.65
CA VAL A 269 -1.14 12.29 -5.88
C VAL A 269 -2.45 11.54 -5.95
N LEU A 270 -3.25 11.59 -4.87
CA LEU A 270 -4.60 11.01 -4.83
C LEU A 270 -5.58 11.98 -5.48
N VAL A 271 -6.05 11.65 -6.68
CA VAL A 271 -6.97 12.48 -7.45
C VAL A 271 -8.41 12.16 -7.07
N LEU A 272 -9.13 13.16 -6.58
CA LEU A 272 -10.57 13.10 -6.30
C LEU A 272 -11.34 13.88 -7.35
N ASP A 273 -12.61 13.51 -7.55
CA ASP A 273 -13.53 14.24 -8.42
C ASP A 273 -14.41 15.17 -7.58
N ALA A 274 -14.26 16.48 -7.77
CA ALA A 274 -15.03 17.48 -7.05
C ALA A 274 -16.53 17.38 -7.25
N THR A 275 -17.01 16.84 -8.37
CA THR A 275 -18.46 16.77 -8.66
C THR A 275 -19.15 15.59 -7.99
N THR A 276 -18.40 14.57 -7.58
CA THR A 276 -18.96 13.36 -6.94
C THR A 276 -18.63 13.25 -5.45
N GLY A 277 -17.69 14.06 -4.96
CA GLY A 277 -17.24 13.97 -3.57
C GLY A 277 -16.27 12.82 -3.30
N PRO A 278 -15.71 12.75 -2.08
CA PRO A 278 -14.88 11.62 -1.65
C PRO A 278 -15.72 10.35 -1.47
N THR A 279 -15.31 9.24 -2.10
CA THR A 279 -16.03 7.95 -2.05
C THR A 279 -15.28 6.89 -1.23
N GLU A 280 -15.88 5.71 -1.02
CA GLU A 280 -15.19 4.57 -0.37
C GLU A 280 -13.98 4.10 -1.14
N GLN A 281 -14.08 4.02 -2.46
CA GLN A 281 -12.97 3.55 -3.29
C GLN A 281 -11.80 4.54 -3.24
N ASP A 282 -12.07 5.84 -3.12
CA ASP A 282 -11.02 6.84 -2.90
C ASP A 282 -10.33 6.62 -1.55
N ALA A 283 -11.09 6.31 -0.50
CA ALA A 283 -10.55 5.98 0.82
C ALA A 283 -9.73 4.69 0.79
N LYS A 284 -10.15 3.66 0.05
CA LYS A 284 -9.37 2.43 -0.16
C LYS A 284 -8.02 2.72 -0.83
N ILE A 285 -7.99 3.54 -1.89
CA ILE A 285 -6.74 3.94 -2.56
C ILE A 285 -5.87 4.78 -1.60
N GLY A 286 -6.47 5.69 -0.85
CA GLY A 286 -5.78 6.44 0.20
C GLY A 286 -5.14 5.54 1.26
N GLY A 287 -5.82 4.47 1.66
CA GLY A 287 -5.32 3.46 2.58
C GLY A 287 -4.05 2.79 2.04
N LEU A 288 -4.04 2.41 0.76
CA LEU A 288 -2.86 1.84 0.11
C LEU A 288 -1.65 2.79 0.14
N ILE A 289 -1.88 4.10 -0.09
CA ILE A 289 -0.81 5.12 0.00
C ILE A 289 -0.26 5.19 1.43
N HIS A 290 -1.16 5.24 2.42
CA HIS A 290 -0.81 5.33 3.84
C HIS A 290 -0.03 4.10 4.33
N GLU A 291 -0.45 2.90 3.91
CA GLU A 291 0.18 1.64 4.26
C GLU A 291 1.56 1.48 3.60
N ALA A 292 1.69 1.91 2.35
CA ALA A 292 2.97 1.94 1.64
C ALA A 292 3.96 2.98 2.21
N GLY A 293 3.52 3.85 3.12
CA GLY A 293 4.37 4.84 3.79
C GLY A 293 4.88 5.93 2.86
N ARG A 294 4.12 6.27 1.82
CA ARG A 294 4.50 7.26 0.81
C ARG A 294 3.99 8.65 1.18
N GLY A 295 4.68 9.67 0.67
CA GLY A 295 4.15 11.03 0.69
C GLY A 295 2.80 11.07 -0.01
N CYS A 296 1.88 11.92 0.45
CA CYS A 296 0.53 12.00 -0.10
C CYS A 296 0.09 13.46 -0.21
N VAL A 297 -0.43 13.79 -1.39
CA VAL A 297 -1.20 15.01 -1.62
C VAL A 297 -2.55 14.63 -2.25
N ILE A 298 -3.62 15.22 -1.75
CA ILE A 298 -4.98 15.00 -2.26
C ILE A 298 -5.28 16.11 -3.26
N ALA A 299 -5.42 15.75 -4.54
CA ALA A 299 -5.75 16.67 -5.62
C ALA A 299 -7.24 16.57 -5.97
N VAL A 300 -8.03 17.58 -5.58
CA VAL A 300 -9.46 17.66 -5.88
C VAL A 300 -9.63 18.29 -7.27
N ASN A 301 -9.84 17.46 -8.28
CA ASN A 301 -9.90 17.84 -9.68
C ASN A 301 -11.32 18.23 -10.12
N LYS A 302 -11.45 18.83 -11.31
CA LYS A 302 -12.70 19.37 -11.88
C LYS A 302 -13.28 20.53 -11.06
N TRP A 303 -12.43 21.30 -10.39
CA TRP A 303 -12.88 22.43 -9.57
C TRP A 303 -13.54 23.57 -10.37
N ASP A 304 -13.29 23.63 -11.68
CA ASP A 304 -14.01 24.50 -12.62
C ASP A 304 -15.51 24.19 -12.65
N LEU A 305 -15.88 22.90 -12.63
CA LEU A 305 -17.29 22.46 -12.59
C LEU A 305 -17.89 22.61 -11.19
N ALA A 306 -17.11 22.31 -10.15
CA ALA A 306 -17.58 22.40 -8.77
C ALA A 306 -18.11 23.80 -8.40
N LYS A 307 -17.45 24.85 -8.90
CA LYS A 307 -17.90 26.23 -8.72
C LYS A 307 -19.27 26.49 -9.34
N SER A 308 -19.52 25.99 -10.55
CA SER A 308 -20.83 26.13 -11.20
C SER A 308 -21.94 25.36 -10.48
N LEU A 309 -21.59 24.31 -9.75
CA LEU A 309 -22.50 23.49 -8.95
C LEU A 309 -22.70 24.02 -7.53
N GLY A 310 -22.09 25.17 -7.17
CA GLY A 310 -22.20 25.74 -5.83
C GLY A 310 -21.47 24.96 -4.72
N ILE A 311 -20.53 24.09 -5.10
CA ILE A 311 -19.79 23.24 -4.13
C ILE A 311 -18.80 24.10 -3.35
N ASN A 312 -18.88 24.03 -2.02
CA ASN A 312 -18.01 24.78 -1.12
C ASN A 312 -16.70 24.02 -0.81
N ALA A 313 -15.56 24.71 -0.92
CA ALA A 313 -14.23 24.13 -0.65
C ALA A 313 -14.08 23.60 0.79
N LEU A 314 -14.54 24.37 1.77
CA LEU A 314 -14.39 24.03 3.19
C LEU A 314 -15.24 22.80 3.55
N GLU A 315 -16.44 22.71 3.00
CA GLU A 315 -17.32 21.55 3.21
C GLU A 315 -16.75 20.29 2.55
N PHE A 316 -16.21 20.43 1.32
CA PHE A 316 -15.56 19.33 0.63
C PHE A 316 -14.32 18.82 1.39
N GLU A 317 -13.51 19.75 1.91
CA GLU A 317 -12.35 19.37 2.73
C GLU A 317 -12.80 18.65 4.00
N LYS A 318 -13.81 19.16 4.72
CA LYS A 318 -14.37 18.49 5.90
C LYS A 318 -14.86 17.08 5.57
N ALA A 319 -15.59 16.90 4.47
CA ALA A 319 -16.06 15.59 4.03
C ALA A 319 -14.89 14.64 3.70
N THR A 320 -13.84 15.17 3.07
CA THR A 320 -12.62 14.41 2.75
C THR A 320 -11.91 13.95 4.02
N ARG A 321 -11.73 14.85 5.00
CA ARG A 321 -11.12 14.52 6.30
C ARG A 321 -11.95 13.51 7.09
N ALA A 322 -13.27 13.66 7.10
CA ALA A 322 -14.18 12.74 7.78
C ALA A 322 -14.15 11.32 7.18
N ARG A 323 -13.87 11.19 5.88
CA ARG A 323 -13.81 9.89 5.20
C ARG A 323 -12.41 9.27 5.20
N MET A 324 -11.37 10.08 5.29
CA MET A 324 -9.97 9.66 5.23
C MET A 324 -9.17 10.24 6.41
N LEU A 325 -9.61 9.99 7.66
CA LEU A 325 -8.93 10.49 8.86
C LEU A 325 -7.45 10.06 8.93
N PHE A 326 -7.12 8.90 8.37
CA PHE A 326 -5.75 8.37 8.31
C PHE A 326 -4.84 9.12 7.33
N LEU A 327 -5.37 10.05 6.53
CA LEU A 327 -4.64 11.00 5.67
C LEU A 327 -4.82 12.45 6.14
N ASP A 328 -5.03 12.68 7.43
CA ASP A 328 -5.09 14.01 8.03
C ASP A 328 -3.83 14.86 7.73
N TYR A 329 -2.67 14.22 7.63
CA TYR A 329 -1.40 14.85 7.28
C TYR A 329 -1.30 15.28 5.82
N ALA A 330 -2.15 14.77 4.92
CA ALA A 330 -2.04 15.03 3.47
C ALA A 330 -2.68 16.38 3.10
N PRO A 331 -1.93 17.31 2.46
CA PRO A 331 -2.51 18.55 1.96
C PRO A 331 -3.61 18.29 0.93
N VAL A 332 -4.65 19.12 0.93
CA VAL A 332 -5.74 19.09 -0.06
C VAL A 332 -5.60 20.28 -0.99
N ILE A 333 -5.48 20.04 -2.29
CA ILE A 333 -5.31 21.08 -3.30
C ILE A 333 -6.43 20.97 -4.33
N PHE A 334 -7.19 22.04 -4.48
CA PHE A 334 -8.25 22.15 -5.47
C PHE A 334 -7.67 22.58 -6.82
N ILE A 335 -7.80 21.73 -7.83
CA ILE A 335 -7.20 21.90 -9.16
C ILE A 335 -8.25 21.78 -10.27
N SER A 336 -7.87 22.24 -11.46
CA SER A 336 -8.58 21.87 -12.69
C SER A 336 -7.57 21.51 -13.76
N ALA A 337 -7.48 20.22 -14.06
CA ALA A 337 -6.64 19.72 -15.15
C ALA A 337 -7.06 20.29 -16.52
N ARG A 338 -8.34 20.68 -16.68
CA ARG A 338 -8.85 21.26 -17.93
C ARG A 338 -8.35 22.69 -18.15
N THR A 339 -8.34 23.51 -17.10
CA THR A 339 -7.97 24.93 -17.21
C THR A 339 -6.52 25.21 -16.81
N GLY A 340 -5.81 24.22 -16.26
CA GLY A 340 -4.47 24.39 -15.70
C GLY A 340 -4.46 25.04 -14.31
N ARG A 341 -5.62 25.32 -13.71
CA ARG A 341 -5.72 25.95 -12.39
C ARG A 341 -5.00 25.12 -11.33
N ASN A 342 -4.10 25.79 -10.60
CA ASN A 342 -3.37 25.27 -9.44
C ASN A 342 -2.50 24.03 -9.69
N ILE A 343 -2.20 23.69 -10.95
CA ILE A 343 -1.22 22.63 -11.27
C ILE A 343 0.17 23.02 -10.74
N GLY A 344 0.50 24.31 -10.81
CA GLY A 344 1.71 24.88 -10.22
C GLY A 344 1.89 24.57 -8.74
N ALA A 345 0.91 24.98 -7.94
CA ALA A 345 0.90 24.77 -6.50
C ALA A 345 0.90 23.28 -6.11
N LEU A 346 0.28 22.42 -6.93
CA LEU A 346 0.32 20.97 -6.74
C LEU A 346 1.76 20.44 -6.83
N LEU A 347 2.50 20.81 -7.87
CA LEU A 347 3.87 20.35 -8.07
C LEU A 347 4.84 20.91 -7.02
N GLU A 348 4.67 22.17 -6.61
CA GLU A 348 5.42 22.75 -5.49
C GLU A 348 5.18 21.98 -4.19
N THR A 349 3.93 21.61 -3.92
CA THR A 349 3.58 20.81 -2.73
C THR A 349 4.17 19.41 -2.80
N VAL A 350 4.11 18.76 -3.98
CA VAL A 350 4.73 17.44 -4.19
C VAL A 350 6.24 17.50 -3.94
N GLU A 351 6.91 18.53 -4.44
CA GLU A 351 8.34 18.74 -4.21
C GLU A 351 8.64 18.93 -2.71
N ALA A 352 7.87 19.77 -2.02
CA ALA A 352 8.04 19.98 -0.58
C ALA A 352 7.87 18.68 0.22
N ILE A 353 6.87 17.87 -0.11
CA ILE A 353 6.64 16.56 0.53
C ILE A 353 7.82 15.62 0.23
N ALA A 354 8.29 15.56 -1.02
CA ALA A 354 9.39 14.68 -1.41
C ALA A 354 10.70 15.00 -0.66
N HIS A 355 10.94 16.27 -0.32
CA HIS A 355 12.05 16.69 0.53
C HIS A 355 11.84 16.31 1.99
N VAL A 356 10.67 16.61 2.54
CA VAL A 356 10.33 16.37 3.95
C VAL A 356 10.36 14.89 4.30
N VAL A 357 9.90 14.00 3.41
CA VAL A 357 9.96 12.55 3.62
C VAL A 357 11.42 12.13 3.84
N LYS A 358 12.40 12.72 3.14
CA LYS A 358 13.81 12.31 3.23
C LYS A 358 14.54 12.89 4.47
N LYS A 359 13.86 13.66 5.30
CA LYS A 359 14.49 14.41 6.40
C LYS A 359 14.97 13.50 7.52
N GLU A 360 16.24 13.67 7.88
CA GLU A 360 16.86 13.07 9.07
C GLU A 360 16.85 14.08 10.22
N ILE A 361 16.44 13.61 11.40
CA ILE A 361 16.31 14.40 12.61
C ILE A 361 17.43 13.98 13.57
N PRO A 362 18.30 14.91 14.00
CA PRO A 362 19.31 14.61 15.00
C PRO A 362 18.69 14.05 16.28
N THR A 363 19.27 12.98 16.81
CA THR A 363 18.78 12.31 18.03
C THR A 363 18.66 13.29 19.19
N SER A 364 19.58 14.25 19.35
CA SER A 364 19.51 15.27 20.40
C SER A 364 18.25 16.14 20.28
N GLN A 365 17.97 16.69 19.09
CA GLN A 365 16.78 17.53 18.86
C GLN A 365 15.48 16.76 19.10
N LEU A 366 15.44 15.49 18.68
CA LEU A 366 14.29 14.62 18.93
C LEU A 366 14.07 14.40 20.42
N ASN A 367 15.12 14.08 21.19
CA ASN A 367 14.97 13.83 22.62
C ASN A 367 14.59 15.10 23.38
N SER A 368 15.16 16.26 23.05
CA SER A 368 14.75 17.54 23.64
C SER A 368 13.26 17.82 23.39
N LEU A 369 12.76 17.58 22.17
CA LEU A 369 11.34 17.71 21.89
C LEU A 369 10.50 16.75 22.74
N ILE A 370 10.88 15.47 22.81
CA ILE A 370 10.14 14.45 23.56
C ILE A 370 10.08 14.80 25.05
N GLU A 371 11.18 15.26 25.64
CA GLU A 371 11.22 15.74 27.03
C GLU A 371 10.25 16.91 27.24
N ASP A 372 10.31 17.93 26.39
CA ASP A 372 9.46 19.12 26.49
C ASP A 372 7.97 18.79 26.40
N VAL A 373 7.57 17.95 25.43
CA VAL A 373 6.15 17.61 25.21
C VAL A 373 5.62 16.67 26.30
N THR A 374 6.47 15.75 26.79
CA THR A 374 6.12 14.85 27.90
C THR A 374 5.98 15.61 29.21
N ALA A 375 6.79 16.65 29.44
CA ALA A 375 6.66 17.52 30.61
C ALA A 375 5.36 18.33 30.58
N ARG A 376 4.92 18.79 29.40
CA ARG A 376 3.66 19.54 29.22
C ARG A 376 2.43 18.65 29.35
N VAL A 377 2.47 17.47 28.74
CA VAL A 377 1.37 16.49 28.78
C VAL A 377 1.94 15.15 29.23
N PRO A 378 1.91 14.85 30.55
CA PRO A 378 2.42 13.59 31.08
C PRO A 378 1.65 12.36 30.54
N PRO A 379 2.32 11.20 30.40
CA PRO A 379 1.66 9.97 30.00
C PRO A 379 0.59 9.54 31.01
N PRO A 380 -0.55 8.98 30.55
CA PRO A 380 -1.57 8.48 31.46
C PRO A 380 -1.05 7.29 32.27
N THR A 381 -1.48 7.22 33.54
CA THR A 381 -1.21 6.05 34.40
C THR A 381 -2.17 4.93 34.03
N ARG A 382 -1.66 3.71 33.82
CA ARG A 382 -2.48 2.54 33.49
C ARG A 382 -2.16 1.39 34.44
N LYS A 383 -3.20 0.83 35.09
CA LYS A 383 -3.06 -0.26 36.08
C LYS A 383 -2.03 0.08 37.20
N GLY A 384 -2.03 1.33 37.67
CA GLY A 384 -1.10 1.81 38.69
C GLY A 384 0.37 1.96 38.23
N LYS A 385 0.66 1.74 36.94
CA LYS A 385 2.01 1.92 36.36
C LYS A 385 2.04 3.13 35.44
N VAL A 386 3.11 3.91 35.58
CA VAL A 386 3.37 5.09 34.73
C VAL A 386 4.25 4.66 33.55
N LEU A 387 3.87 5.09 32.34
CA LEU A 387 4.73 4.95 31.17
C LEU A 387 5.96 5.84 31.35
N LYS A 388 7.16 5.26 31.26
CA LYS A 388 8.42 5.99 31.26
C LYS A 388 9.00 5.97 29.86
N LEU A 389 9.23 7.15 29.29
CA LEU A 389 9.97 7.38 28.04
C LEU A 389 11.43 7.64 28.39
N TYR A 390 12.34 6.82 27.88
CA TYR A 390 13.77 6.93 28.18
C TYR A 390 14.52 7.70 27.11
N TYR A 391 14.29 7.36 25.85
CA TYR A 391 14.92 8.02 24.72
C TYR A 391 14.18 7.70 23.43
N ALA A 392 14.37 8.52 22.41
CA ALA A 392 13.85 8.34 21.07
C ALA A 392 14.95 8.43 20.00
N THR A 393 14.81 7.69 18.91
CA THR A 393 15.67 7.84 17.72
C THR A 393 14.88 7.66 16.44
N GLN A 394 15.31 8.32 15.38
CA GLN A 394 14.87 7.99 14.02
C GLN A 394 15.63 6.75 13.53
N VAL A 395 14.93 5.84 12.86
CA VAL A 395 15.47 4.61 12.25
C VAL A 395 15.13 4.47 10.77
N GLY A 396 14.34 5.40 10.23
CA GLY A 396 13.96 5.42 8.82
C GLY A 396 13.39 6.77 8.39
N THR A 397 13.45 7.03 7.08
CA THR A 397 12.96 8.27 6.45
C THR A 397 11.82 8.03 5.48
N ARG A 398 11.63 6.83 4.93
CA ARG A 398 10.57 6.54 3.94
C ARG A 398 9.66 5.40 4.40
N PRO A 399 8.69 5.63 5.31
CA PRO A 399 8.33 6.91 5.95
C PRO A 399 9.24 7.29 7.13
N PRO A 400 9.19 8.55 7.63
CA PRO A 400 9.85 8.94 8.88
C PRO A 400 9.43 8.02 10.01
N THR A 401 10.38 7.20 10.47
CA THR A 401 10.13 6.13 11.45
C THR A 401 10.98 6.37 12.67
N PHE A 402 10.33 6.44 13.82
CA PHE A 402 10.93 6.73 15.11
C PHE A 402 10.67 5.59 16.08
N ILE A 403 11.69 5.22 16.86
CA ILE A 403 11.55 4.27 17.96
C ILE A 403 11.60 5.05 19.27
N LEU A 404 10.59 4.88 20.10
CA LEU A 404 10.48 5.34 21.47
C LEU A 404 10.84 4.18 22.40
N PHE A 405 11.91 4.35 23.18
CA PHE A 405 12.31 3.36 24.18
C PHE A 405 11.60 3.64 25.49
N VAL A 406 10.80 2.67 25.93
CA VAL A 406 9.91 2.79 27.08
C VAL A 406 10.13 1.65 28.07
N ASN A 407 9.59 1.80 29.29
CA ASN A 407 9.61 0.73 30.29
C ASN A 407 8.73 -0.47 29.91
N ASN A 408 7.52 -0.21 29.41
CA ASN A 408 6.63 -1.25 28.91
C ASN A 408 5.78 -0.69 27.75
N PRO A 409 5.94 -1.22 26.53
CA PRO A 409 5.14 -0.82 25.37
C PRO A 409 3.62 -0.93 25.57
N GLU A 410 3.13 -1.87 26.39
CA GLU A 410 1.68 -2.04 26.64
C GLU A 410 1.04 -0.87 27.40
N LEU A 411 1.87 -0.03 28.05
CA LEU A 411 1.42 1.19 28.71
C LEU A 411 1.24 2.35 27.72
N MET A 412 1.75 2.24 26.49
CA MET A 412 1.59 3.24 25.44
C MET A 412 0.18 3.16 24.86
N HIS A 413 -0.70 4.07 25.28
CA HIS A 413 -2.05 4.16 24.72
C HIS A 413 -2.05 4.89 23.38
N PHE A 414 -2.88 4.45 22.42
CA PHE A 414 -2.96 5.04 21.07
C PHE A 414 -3.16 6.56 21.07
N SER A 415 -3.91 7.11 22.02
CA SER A 415 -4.16 8.55 22.09
C SER A 415 -2.89 9.34 22.43
N TYR A 416 -2.04 8.78 23.29
CA TYR A 416 -0.77 9.39 23.66
C TYR A 416 0.27 9.23 22.53
N LEU A 417 0.26 8.08 21.85
CA LEU A 417 1.08 7.89 20.66
C LEU A 417 0.74 8.90 19.55
N ARG A 418 -0.56 9.13 19.28
CA ARG A 418 -1.04 10.15 18.35
C ARG A 418 -0.67 11.56 18.78
N TYR A 419 -0.71 11.86 20.08
CA TYR A 419 -0.24 13.13 20.61
C TYR A 419 1.24 13.37 20.27
N LEU A 420 2.11 12.41 20.59
CA LEU A 420 3.54 12.49 20.27
C LEU A 420 3.78 12.59 18.76
N GLU A 421 3.02 11.84 17.95
CA GLU A 421 3.09 11.91 16.49
C GLU A 421 2.82 13.33 15.99
N ASN A 422 1.76 13.96 16.49
CA ASN A 422 1.38 15.31 16.12
C ASN A 422 2.40 16.36 16.55
N GLU A 423 3.00 16.22 17.73
CA GLU A 423 4.06 17.13 18.18
C GLU A 423 5.33 16.98 17.33
N ILE A 424 5.77 15.76 17.02
CA ILE A 424 6.89 15.49 16.11
C ILE A 424 6.61 16.09 14.73
N ARG A 425 5.41 15.87 14.21
CA ARG A 425 4.97 16.38 12.92
C ARG A 425 5.01 17.91 12.87
N LYS A 426 4.50 18.57 13.91
CA LYS A 426 4.47 20.03 14.04
C LYS A 426 5.87 20.62 14.16
N ALA A 427 6.73 20.03 15.01
CA ALA A 427 8.07 20.53 15.27
C ALA A 427 9.00 20.40 14.05
N PHE A 428 8.93 19.28 13.33
CA PHE A 428 9.86 18.99 12.24
C PHE A 428 9.28 19.19 10.84
N GLY A 429 8.00 19.56 10.73
CA GLY A 429 7.36 19.91 9.47
C GLY A 429 7.04 18.70 8.59
N PHE A 430 6.66 17.55 9.18
CA PHE A 430 6.30 16.33 8.45
C PHE A 430 4.92 16.40 7.75
N GLN A 431 4.55 17.53 7.15
CA GLN A 431 3.31 17.62 6.38
C GLN A 431 3.41 16.76 5.11
N GLY A 432 2.30 16.12 4.75
CA GLY A 432 2.18 15.26 3.58
C GLY A 432 2.88 13.90 3.69
N THR A 433 3.43 13.51 4.84
CA THR A 433 4.00 12.17 5.03
C THR A 433 3.50 11.51 6.32
N ARG A 434 3.37 10.18 6.33
CA ARG A 434 3.05 9.44 7.56
C ARG A 434 4.25 9.50 8.51
N VAL A 435 4.01 9.72 9.81
CA VAL A 435 5.03 9.57 10.85
C VAL A 435 4.76 8.25 11.56
N LEU A 436 5.74 7.34 11.57
CA LEU A 436 5.61 6.04 12.23
C LEU A 436 6.33 6.09 13.58
N LEU A 437 5.59 5.93 14.67
CA LEU A 437 6.14 5.81 16.01
C LEU A 437 6.00 4.37 16.52
N LEU A 438 7.12 3.77 16.90
CA LEU A 438 7.20 2.41 17.45
C LEU A 438 7.63 2.48 18.91
N ALA A 439 6.94 1.80 19.82
CA ALA A 439 7.36 1.68 21.21
C ALA A 439 8.13 0.36 21.42
N ARG A 440 9.33 0.43 21.99
CA ARG A 440 10.13 -0.76 22.34
C ARG A 440 10.53 -0.75 23.81
N PRO A 441 10.58 -1.92 24.48
CA PRO A 441 11.14 -1.99 25.81
C PRO A 441 12.64 -1.64 25.73
N ARG A 442 13.13 -0.95 26.75
CA ARG A 442 14.58 -0.80 26.94
C ARG A 442 15.15 -2.16 27.35
N SER A 443 16.04 -2.71 26.53
CA SER A 443 16.78 -3.95 26.79
C SER A 443 17.60 -3.87 28.07
#